data_AF-A0A401TDJ0-F1
#
_entry.id   AF-A0A401TDJ0-F1
#
_cell.length_a   1.000
_cell.length_b   1.000
_cell.length_c   1.000
_cell.angle_alpha   90.00
_cell.angle_beta   90.00
_cell.angle_gamma   90.00
#
_symmetry.space_group_name_H-M   'P 1'
#
loop_
_entity.id
_entity.type
_entity.pdbx_description
1 polymer ?
#
loop_
_entity_poly.entity_id
_entity_poly.type
_entity_poly.pdbx_seq_one_letter_code
_entity_poly.pdbx_strand_id
1 'polypeptide(L)'
;MLMEFFDESLILLKELLCWELEDIVYFQQNSRAPGLVRPLGPELEGLALGWNHLDTRLYRHFNRSFWLKVDRFGRSRMRWELAELKWLNQRMAKACLDGQGPLEASRIHQASHRPWQPVGSRGIVGYQLREGVDQAHRDLCDSMLTPELQYLARLGVNLWRVRLWAWLRDLVDW
;
A
#
# COMPACT_ATOMS: atom_id res chain seq x y z
N MET A 1 12.09 -7.13 2.92
CA MET A 1 11.48 -5.92 2.37
C MET A 1 11.54 -4.83 3.43
N LEU A 2 11.53 -3.58 3.02
CA LEU A 2 11.45 -2.40 3.88
C LEU A 2 10.43 -1.44 3.29
N MET A 3 9.58 -0.84 4.13
CA MET A 3 8.46 -0.04 3.65
C MET A 3 8.91 1.31 3.07
N GLU A 4 10.00 1.87 3.57
CA GLU A 4 10.59 3.10 3.03
C GLU A 4 11.34 2.88 1.71
N PHE A 5 11.63 1.63 1.36
CA PHE A 5 12.20 1.19 0.08
C PHE A 5 11.30 0.13 -0.56
N PHE A 6 10.00 0.42 -0.62
CA PHE A 6 8.98 -0.55 -1.04
C PHE A 6 9.17 -0.96 -2.51
N ASP A 7 9.42 0.00 -3.42
CA ASP A 7 9.65 -0.29 -4.84
C ASP A 7 10.88 -1.18 -5.05
N GLU A 8 12.01 -0.85 -4.41
CA GLU A 8 13.22 -1.69 -4.43
C GLU A 8 12.97 -3.07 -3.83
N SER A 9 12.16 -3.13 -2.77
CA SER A 9 11.77 -4.39 -2.13
C SER A 9 10.95 -5.28 -3.06
N LEU A 10 10.04 -4.69 -3.83
CA LEU A 10 9.25 -5.43 -4.83
C LEU A 10 10.13 -5.92 -5.98
N ILE A 11 11.07 -5.13 -6.48
CA ILE A 11 12.01 -5.55 -7.52
C ILE A 11 12.85 -6.74 -7.05
N LEU A 12 13.37 -6.69 -5.82
CA LEU A 12 14.08 -7.83 -5.26
C LEU A 12 13.17 -9.05 -5.06
N LEU A 13 11.91 -8.85 -4.68
CA LEU A 13 10.93 -9.93 -4.55
C LEU A 13 10.62 -10.58 -5.89
N LYS A 14 10.40 -9.77 -6.93
CA LYS A 14 10.22 -10.20 -8.32
C LYS A 14 11.34 -11.12 -8.76
N GLU A 15 12.60 -10.74 -8.53
CA GLU A 15 13.77 -11.56 -8.87
C GLU A 15 13.74 -12.91 -8.14
N LEU A 16 13.38 -12.92 -6.84
CA LEU A 16 13.33 -14.13 -6.03
C LEU A 16 12.22 -15.11 -6.44
N LEU A 17 11.11 -14.58 -6.95
CA LEU A 17 9.94 -15.37 -7.38
C LEU A 17 9.92 -15.66 -8.88
N CYS A 18 10.95 -15.20 -9.62
CA CYS A 18 11.02 -15.29 -11.07
C CYS A 18 9.80 -14.67 -11.78
N TRP A 19 9.31 -13.56 -11.22
CA TRP A 19 8.18 -12.81 -11.78
C TRP A 19 8.62 -11.81 -12.84
N GLU A 20 7.66 -11.40 -13.67
CA GLU A 20 7.79 -10.28 -14.60
C GLU A 20 7.55 -8.97 -13.85
N LEU A 21 7.88 -7.84 -14.49
CA LEU A 21 7.77 -6.54 -13.82
C LEU A 21 6.29 -6.13 -13.67
N GLU A 22 5.47 -6.58 -14.60
CA GLU A 22 4.02 -6.45 -14.68
C GLU A 22 3.31 -7.09 -13.48
N ASP A 23 3.86 -8.19 -12.94
CA ASP A 23 3.30 -8.93 -11.80
C ASP A 23 3.40 -8.17 -10.48
N ILE A 24 4.29 -7.17 -10.39
CA ILE A 24 4.51 -6.35 -9.19
C ILE A 24 3.98 -4.92 -9.32
N VAL A 25 3.21 -4.63 -10.38
CA VAL A 25 2.52 -3.36 -10.56
C VAL A 25 1.46 -3.20 -9.47
N TYR A 26 1.39 -2.03 -8.86
CA TYR A 26 0.50 -1.80 -7.72
C TYR A 26 -0.01 -0.36 -7.65
N PHE A 27 -1.11 -0.17 -6.91
CA PHE A 27 -1.54 1.14 -6.45
C PHE A 27 -1.18 1.29 -4.98
N GLN A 28 -0.67 2.46 -4.59
CA GLN A 28 -0.29 2.70 -3.20
C GLN A 28 -1.55 2.73 -2.31
N GLN A 29 -1.84 1.61 -1.66
CA GLN A 29 -2.92 1.45 -0.70
C GLN A 29 -2.43 1.69 0.74
N ASN A 30 -3.36 1.74 1.71
CA ASN A 30 -3.07 1.94 3.13
C ASN A 30 -2.28 3.23 3.46
N SER A 31 -2.36 4.22 2.56
CA SER A 31 -1.78 5.54 2.77
C SER A 31 -2.74 6.42 3.56
N ARG A 32 -2.18 7.32 4.38
CA ARG A 32 -2.94 8.34 5.10
C ARG A 32 -2.97 9.63 4.31
N ALA A 33 -4.05 10.39 4.43
CA ALA A 33 -4.19 11.69 3.80
C ALA A 33 -3.03 12.62 4.20
N PRO A 34 -2.46 13.38 3.26
CA PRO A 34 -1.43 14.37 3.56
C PRO A 34 -1.87 15.32 4.68
N GLY A 35 -0.98 15.61 5.63
CA GLY A 35 -1.26 16.50 6.76
C GLY A 35 -1.80 15.82 8.03
N LEU A 36 -2.25 14.57 7.96
CA LEU A 36 -2.62 13.78 9.16
C LEU A 36 -1.41 13.15 9.85
N VAL A 37 -0.31 12.98 9.12
CA VAL A 37 0.96 12.47 9.66
C VAL A 37 1.80 13.66 10.09
N ARG A 38 2.07 13.76 11.40
CA ARG A 38 2.98 14.77 11.95
C ARG A 38 4.36 14.15 12.16
N PRO A 39 5.45 14.81 11.73
CA PRO A 39 6.79 14.35 12.06
C PRO A 39 7.00 14.40 13.57
N LEU A 40 7.76 13.44 14.10
CA LEU A 40 8.16 13.45 15.50
C LEU A 40 9.27 14.49 15.69
N GLY A 41 9.22 15.21 16.82
CA GLY A 41 10.36 16.01 17.26
C GLY A 41 11.53 15.12 17.69
N PRO A 42 12.78 15.62 17.66
CA PRO A 42 13.97 14.81 17.92
C PRO A 42 13.98 14.15 19.31
N GLU A 43 13.42 14.82 20.32
CA GLU A 43 13.28 14.27 21.67
C GLU A 43 12.33 13.05 21.68
N LEU A 44 11.16 13.21 21.08
CA LEU A 44 10.15 12.15 21.03
C LEU A 44 10.60 10.98 20.14
N GLU A 45 11.35 11.26 19.07
CA GLU A 45 12.00 10.24 18.25
C GLU A 45 13.01 9.43 19.08
N GLY A 46 13.86 10.10 19.87
CA GLY A 46 14.79 9.43 20.78
C GLY A 46 14.09 8.51 21.79
N LEU A 47 13.00 8.99 22.39
CA LEU A 47 12.16 8.19 23.30
C LEU A 47 11.52 7.00 22.57
N ALA A 48 10.96 7.22 21.37
CA ALA A 48 10.34 6.16 20.59
C ALA A 48 11.35 5.06 20.21
N LEU A 49 12.55 5.42 19.79
CA LEU A 49 13.63 4.47 19.49
C LEU A 49 14.14 3.75 20.75
N GLY A 50 14.18 4.44 21.89
CA GLY A 50 14.53 3.85 23.18
C GLY A 50 13.51 2.82 23.67
N TRP A 51 12.22 3.14 23.59
CA TRP A 51 11.14 2.22 23.94
C TRP A 51 11.06 1.04 22.99
N ASN A 52 11.32 1.25 21.70
CA ASN A 52 11.35 0.22 20.67
C ASN A 52 12.79 -0.25 20.36
N HIS A 53 13.63 -0.34 21.38
CA HIS A 53 15.06 -0.64 21.19
C HIS A 53 15.30 -1.99 20.47
N LEU A 54 14.51 -3.01 20.77
CA LEU A 54 14.61 -4.31 20.11
C LEU A 54 14.30 -4.20 18.61
N ASP A 55 13.17 -3.59 18.26
CA ASP A 55 12.76 -3.39 16.87
C ASP A 55 13.73 -2.50 16.12
N THR A 56 14.27 -1.47 16.78
CA THR A 56 15.32 -0.62 16.23
C THR A 56 16.56 -1.44 15.85
N ARG A 57 16.96 -2.39 16.71
CA ARG A 57 18.10 -3.27 16.42
C ARG A 57 17.81 -4.24 15.27
N LEU A 58 16.60 -4.81 15.22
CA LEU A 58 16.16 -5.67 14.12
C LEU A 58 16.14 -4.91 12.78
N TYR A 59 15.53 -3.73 12.78
CA TYR A 59 15.45 -2.86 11.61
C TYR A 59 16.84 -2.51 11.08
N ARG A 60 17.79 -2.10 11.94
CA ARG A 60 19.18 -1.80 11.51
C ARG A 60 19.85 -3.00 10.86
N HIS A 61 19.67 -4.21 11.42
CA HIS A 61 20.24 -5.44 10.86
C HIS A 61 19.66 -5.75 9.47
N PHE A 62 18.33 -5.67 9.32
CA PHE A 62 17.67 -5.96 8.05
C PHE A 62 17.87 -4.86 7.01
N ASN A 63 18.01 -3.59 7.41
CA ASN A 63 18.37 -2.48 6.52
C ASN A 63 19.77 -2.66 5.93
N ARG A 64 20.77 -2.99 6.76
CA ARG A 64 22.09 -3.36 6.25
C ARG A 64 22.03 -4.55 5.30
N SER A 65 21.30 -5.61 5.69
CA SER A 65 21.17 -6.82 4.87
C SER A 65 20.43 -6.56 3.55
N PHE A 66 19.47 -5.64 3.55
CA PHE A 66 18.73 -5.20 2.38
C PHE A 66 19.64 -4.51 1.37
N TRP A 67 20.45 -3.54 1.80
CA TRP A 67 21.38 -2.86 0.90
C TRP A 67 22.44 -3.79 0.31
N LEU A 68 22.90 -4.79 1.06
CA LEU A 68 23.78 -5.83 0.52
C LEU A 68 23.09 -6.65 -0.60
N LYS A 69 21.77 -6.88 -0.50
CA LYS A 69 21.00 -7.53 -1.57
C LYS A 69 20.83 -6.62 -2.79
N VAL A 70 20.58 -5.32 -2.58
CA VAL A 70 20.55 -4.32 -3.67
C VAL A 70 21.89 -4.24 -4.40
N ASP A 71 23.00 -4.24 -3.66
CA ASP A 71 24.34 -4.25 -4.23
C ASP A 71 24.62 -5.50 -5.07
N ARG A 72 24.20 -6.68 -4.58
CA ARG A 72 24.32 -7.94 -5.31
C ARG A 72 23.45 -7.98 -6.56
N PHE A 73 22.24 -7.44 -6.49
CA PHE A 73 21.34 -7.31 -7.65
C PHE A 73 21.91 -6.34 -8.70
N GLY A 74 22.68 -5.34 -8.24
CA GLY A 74 23.37 -4.36 -9.06
C GLY A 74 22.64 -3.03 -9.08
N ARG A 75 23.31 -1.95 -8.65
CA ARG A 75 22.70 -0.61 -8.53
C ARG A 75 22.22 -0.02 -9.84
N SER A 76 22.93 -0.26 -10.95
CA SER A 76 22.50 0.23 -12.26
C SER A 76 21.24 -0.48 -12.74
N ARG A 77 21.17 -1.81 -12.57
CA ARG A 77 19.97 -2.61 -12.87
C ARG A 77 18.79 -2.18 -12.00
N MET A 78 19.01 -2.03 -10.68
CA MET A 78 17.99 -1.53 -9.75
C MET A 78 17.40 -0.19 -10.19
N ARG A 79 18.24 0.79 -10.55
CA ARG A 79 17.76 2.10 -11.03
C ARG A 79 16.92 2.00 -12.30
N TRP A 80 17.30 1.11 -13.22
CA TRP A 80 16.55 0.89 -14.45
C TRP A 80 15.18 0.24 -14.17
N GLU A 81 15.15 -0.86 -13.40
CA GLU A 81 13.89 -1.53 -13.05
C GLU A 81 12.96 -0.64 -12.19
N LEU A 82 13.52 0.23 -11.34
CA LEU A 82 12.74 1.24 -10.61
C LEU A 82 12.07 2.24 -11.54
N ALA A 83 12.78 2.72 -12.56
CA ALA A 83 12.21 3.65 -13.53
C ALA A 83 11.10 2.99 -14.34
N GLU A 84 11.30 1.75 -14.76
CA GLU A 84 10.32 0.97 -15.51
C GLU A 84 9.08 0.64 -14.66
N LEU A 85 9.26 0.22 -13.40
CA LEU A 85 8.15 -0.04 -12.48
C LEU A 85 7.31 1.22 -12.26
N LYS A 86 7.96 2.37 -12.09
CA LYS A 86 7.26 3.66 -11.95
C LYS A 86 6.47 4.00 -13.21
N TRP A 87 7.03 3.75 -14.39
CA TRP A 87 6.33 3.96 -15.65
C TRP A 87 5.12 3.03 -15.80
N LEU A 88 5.28 1.74 -15.49
CA LEU A 88 4.19 0.76 -15.51
C LEU A 88 3.07 1.11 -14.52
N ASN A 89 3.42 1.48 -13.29
CA ASN A 89 2.46 1.95 -12.29
C ASN A 89 1.68 3.17 -12.78
N GLN A 90 2.35 4.15 -13.42
CA GLN A 90 1.68 5.31 -13.99
C GLN A 90 0.76 4.95 -15.17
N ARG A 91 1.20 4.03 -16.04
CA ARG A 91 0.41 3.54 -17.16
C ARG A 91 -0.84 2.82 -16.66
N MET A 92 -0.71 1.96 -15.67
CA MET A 92 -1.82 1.24 -15.05
C MET A 92 -2.76 2.21 -14.32
N ALA A 93 -2.22 3.21 -13.62
CA ALA A 93 -3.02 4.25 -12.97
C ALA A 93 -3.85 5.04 -13.97
N LYS A 94 -3.29 5.42 -15.13
CA LYS A 94 -4.04 6.09 -16.20
C LYS A 94 -5.13 5.22 -16.82
N ALA A 95 -4.92 3.91 -16.84
CA ALA A 95 -5.91 2.96 -17.37
C ALA A 95 -7.07 2.73 -16.40
N CYS A 96 -6.80 2.66 -15.09
CA CYS A 96 -7.79 2.27 -14.08
C CYS A 96 -8.40 3.44 -13.30
N LEU A 97 -7.65 4.51 -13.03
CA LEU A 97 -8.04 5.56 -12.08
C LEU A 97 -8.64 6.78 -12.77
N ASP A 98 -9.54 7.47 -12.09
CA ASP A 98 -10.23 8.66 -12.58
C ASP A 98 -9.35 9.92 -12.68
N GLY A 99 -8.10 9.84 -12.21
CA GLY A 99 -7.11 10.91 -12.28
C GLY A 99 -7.19 11.94 -11.14
N GLN A 100 -8.13 11.81 -10.19
CA GLN A 100 -8.24 12.72 -9.05
C GLN A 100 -7.20 12.46 -7.96
N GLY A 101 -6.43 11.37 -8.09
CA GLY A 101 -5.44 10.95 -7.10
C GLY A 101 -6.07 10.25 -5.89
N PRO A 102 -5.36 10.17 -4.76
CA PRO A 102 -5.90 9.57 -3.54
C PRO A 102 -7.06 10.39 -2.96
N LEU A 103 -8.17 9.73 -2.65
CA LEU A 103 -9.41 10.31 -2.14
C LEU A 103 -9.74 9.78 -0.74
N GLU A 104 -10.42 10.62 0.05
CA GLU A 104 -11.03 10.16 1.31
C GLU A 104 -12.06 9.06 1.04
N ALA A 105 -12.15 8.09 1.95
CA ALA A 105 -13.04 6.92 1.78
C ALA A 105 -14.52 7.28 1.52
N SER A 106 -15.01 8.40 2.06
CA SER A 106 -16.37 8.90 1.85
C SER A 106 -16.65 9.36 0.43
N ARG A 107 -15.62 9.79 -0.31
CA ARG A 107 -15.74 10.30 -1.69
C ARG A 107 -15.70 9.19 -2.74
N ILE A 108 -15.32 7.98 -2.35
CA ILE A 108 -15.27 6.82 -3.25
C ILE A 108 -16.68 6.26 -3.42
N HIS A 109 -17.16 6.19 -4.66
CA HIS A 109 -18.54 5.79 -4.94
C HIS A 109 -18.78 4.32 -4.65
N GLN A 110 -17.85 3.44 -5.04
CA GLN A 110 -18.00 2.00 -4.84
C GLN A 110 -17.59 1.59 -3.43
N ALA A 111 -18.55 1.06 -2.66
CA ALA A 111 -18.31 0.62 -1.28
C ALA A 111 -17.24 -0.48 -1.16
N SER A 112 -17.09 -1.33 -2.18
CA SER A 112 -16.05 -2.36 -2.26
C SER A 112 -14.63 -1.79 -2.34
N HIS A 113 -14.47 -0.55 -2.80
CA HIS A 113 -13.16 0.13 -2.92
C HIS A 113 -12.85 1.04 -1.74
N ARG A 114 -13.79 1.21 -0.80
CA ARG A 114 -13.59 2.07 0.37
C ARG A 114 -12.62 1.43 1.34
N PRO A 115 -11.46 2.05 1.64
CA PRO A 115 -10.53 1.51 2.63
C PRO A 115 -11.16 1.53 4.01
N TRP A 116 -10.87 0.48 4.80
CA TRP A 116 -11.29 0.41 6.19
C TRP A 116 -10.69 1.56 7.01
N GLN A 117 -11.45 2.10 7.96
CA GLN A 117 -11.02 3.21 8.82
C GLN A 117 -10.92 2.76 10.29
N PRO A 118 -9.75 2.88 10.93
CA PRO A 118 -9.58 2.60 12.35
C PRO A 118 -10.31 3.59 13.25
N VAL A 119 -10.72 3.12 14.43
CA VAL A 119 -11.36 3.94 15.47
C VAL A 119 -10.40 5.06 15.90
N GLY A 120 -10.89 6.30 15.95
CA GLY A 120 -10.10 7.48 16.32
C GLY A 120 -9.05 7.93 15.30
N SER A 121 -8.89 7.21 14.18
CA SER A 121 -7.95 7.53 13.12
C SER A 121 -8.67 7.48 11.77
N ARG A 122 -9.30 8.60 11.41
CA ARG A 122 -9.89 8.80 10.08
C ARG A 122 -8.82 9.32 9.12
N GLY A 123 -8.91 8.91 7.86
CA GLY A 123 -8.10 9.48 6.78
C GLY A 123 -7.15 8.52 6.09
N ILE A 124 -7.45 7.21 6.12
CA ILE A 124 -6.87 6.31 5.11
C ILE A 124 -7.55 6.63 3.78
N VAL A 125 -6.75 6.93 2.76
CA VAL A 125 -7.22 7.30 1.42
C VAL A 125 -7.27 6.07 0.51
N GLY A 126 -8.11 6.15 -0.51
CA GLY A 126 -8.22 5.15 -1.58
C GLY A 126 -8.29 5.82 -2.94
N TYR A 127 -8.73 5.10 -3.96
CA TYR A 127 -8.85 5.63 -5.32
C TYR A 127 -10.23 5.37 -5.89
N GLN A 128 -10.61 6.19 -6.88
CA GLN A 128 -11.84 6.02 -7.63
C GLN A 128 -11.53 5.39 -8.99
N LEU A 129 -12.28 4.33 -9.30
CA LEU A 129 -12.23 3.69 -10.62
C LEU A 129 -12.73 4.68 -11.69
N ARG A 130 -11.99 4.77 -12.79
CA ARG A 130 -12.35 5.56 -13.97
C ARG A 130 -13.64 5.06 -14.60
N GLU A 131 -14.46 5.97 -15.11
CA GLU A 131 -15.60 5.59 -15.94
C GLU A 131 -15.13 5.14 -17.33
N GLY A 132 -15.75 4.09 -17.88
CA GLY A 132 -15.41 3.59 -19.21
C GLY A 132 -14.06 2.84 -19.29
N VAL A 133 -13.59 2.23 -18.20
CA VAL A 133 -12.49 1.26 -18.26
C VAL A 133 -12.87 0.13 -19.23
N ASP A 134 -11.95 -0.20 -20.14
CA ASP A 134 -12.10 -1.29 -21.09
C ASP A 134 -12.47 -2.59 -20.38
N GLN A 135 -13.41 -3.34 -20.95
CA GLN A 135 -13.98 -4.53 -20.32
C GLN A 135 -12.90 -5.60 -20.08
N ALA A 136 -11.89 -5.69 -20.96
CA ALA A 136 -10.77 -6.61 -20.78
C ALA A 136 -9.91 -6.30 -19.54
N HIS A 137 -9.90 -5.05 -19.07
CA HIS A 137 -9.07 -4.60 -17.95
C HIS A 137 -9.87 -4.35 -16.67
N ARG A 138 -11.21 -4.42 -16.75
CA ARG A 138 -12.10 -4.00 -15.67
C ARG A 138 -11.94 -4.83 -14.40
N ASP A 139 -11.84 -6.15 -14.53
CA ASP A 139 -11.70 -7.06 -13.39
C ASP A 139 -10.33 -6.91 -12.71
N LEU A 140 -9.27 -6.66 -13.49
CA LEU A 140 -7.94 -6.38 -12.98
C LEU A 140 -7.93 -5.06 -12.22
N CYS A 141 -8.46 -3.98 -12.81
CA CYS A 141 -8.55 -2.68 -12.15
C CYS A 141 -9.37 -2.80 -10.86
N ASP A 142 -10.55 -3.43 -10.89
CA ASP A 142 -11.38 -3.63 -9.71
C ASP A 142 -10.63 -4.39 -8.59
N SER A 143 -9.88 -5.43 -8.97
CA SER A 143 -9.05 -6.21 -8.05
C SER A 143 -7.93 -5.37 -7.43
N MET A 144 -7.22 -4.57 -8.24
CA MET A 144 -6.14 -3.70 -7.78
C MET A 144 -6.62 -2.54 -6.88
N LEU A 145 -7.85 -2.06 -7.06
CA LEU A 145 -8.46 -1.01 -6.22
C LEU A 145 -9.08 -1.56 -4.94
N THR A 146 -9.36 -2.86 -4.88
CA THR A 146 -10.00 -3.47 -3.72
C THR A 146 -9.02 -3.50 -2.53
N PRO A 147 -9.35 -2.88 -1.38
CA PRO A 147 -8.48 -2.89 -0.22
C PRO A 147 -8.36 -4.28 0.41
N GLU A 148 -7.27 -4.51 1.14
CA GLU A 148 -6.86 -5.81 1.72
C GLU A 148 -8.02 -6.61 2.33
N LEU A 149 -8.80 -6.01 3.23
CA LEU A 149 -9.87 -6.73 3.94
C LEU A 149 -10.97 -7.20 2.98
N GLN A 150 -11.41 -6.33 2.06
CA GLN A 150 -12.39 -6.69 1.04
C GLN A 150 -11.82 -7.74 0.08
N TYR A 151 -10.53 -7.65 -0.24
CA TYR A 151 -9.85 -8.60 -1.13
C TYR A 151 -9.76 -9.99 -0.50
N LEU A 152 -9.33 -10.07 0.76
CA LEU A 152 -9.29 -11.32 1.53
C LEU A 152 -10.68 -11.95 1.66
N ALA A 153 -11.73 -11.15 1.87
CA ALA A 153 -13.10 -11.65 1.87
C ALA A 153 -13.49 -12.29 0.53
N ARG A 154 -13.08 -11.70 -0.61
CA ARG A 154 -13.30 -12.27 -1.94
C ARG A 154 -12.54 -13.58 -2.14
N LEU A 155 -11.37 -13.73 -1.54
CA LEU A 155 -10.60 -14.98 -1.51
C LEU A 155 -11.17 -16.04 -0.54
N GLY A 156 -12.28 -15.77 0.13
CA GLY A 156 -12.96 -16.71 1.03
C GLY A 156 -12.50 -16.66 2.48
N VAL A 157 -11.68 -15.67 2.88
CA VAL A 157 -11.32 -15.49 4.29
C VAL A 157 -12.54 -15.04 5.10
N ASN A 158 -12.84 -15.78 6.17
CA ASN A 158 -13.96 -15.45 7.04
C ASN A 158 -13.63 -14.26 7.97
N LEU A 159 -14.08 -13.07 7.58
CA LEU A 159 -13.89 -11.83 8.32
C LEU A 159 -15.05 -11.48 9.26
N TRP A 160 -15.85 -12.45 9.74
CA TRP A 160 -17.02 -12.17 10.58
C TRP A 160 -16.71 -11.31 11.81
N ARG A 161 -15.56 -11.53 12.47
CA ARG A 161 -15.15 -10.71 13.62
C ARG A 161 -14.93 -9.26 13.19
N VAL A 162 -14.19 -9.05 12.10
CA VAL A 162 -13.87 -7.71 11.58
C VAL A 162 -15.15 -7.00 11.12
N ARG A 163 -16.07 -7.70 10.47
CA ARG A 163 -17.37 -7.16 10.05
C ARG A 163 -18.26 -6.82 11.24
N LEU A 164 -18.29 -7.66 12.28
CA LEU A 164 -19.02 -7.40 13.52
C LEU A 164 -18.48 -6.14 14.21
N TRP A 165 -17.15 -6.00 14.31
CA TRP A 165 -16.52 -4.80 14.86
C TRP A 165 -16.81 -3.54 14.03
N ALA A 166 -16.78 -3.64 12.70
CA ALA A 166 -17.13 -2.51 11.82
C ALA A 166 -18.61 -2.11 11.96
N TRP A 167 -19.53 -3.08 12.03
CA TRP A 167 -20.95 -2.83 12.23
C TRP A 167 -21.26 -2.22 13.61
N LEU A 168 -20.63 -2.72 14.67
CA LEU A 168 -20.75 -2.15 16.01
C LEU A 168 -20.26 -0.70 16.06
N ARG A 169 -19.20 -0.35 15.31
CA ARG A 169 -18.73 1.04 15.17
C ARG A 169 -19.78 1.92 14.49
N ASP A 170 -20.33 1.48 13.36
CA ASP A 170 -21.28 2.27 12.58
C ASP A 170 -22.60 2.53 13.33
N LEU A 171 -22.95 1.71 14.32
CA LEU A 171 -24.10 1.92 15.20
C LEU A 171 -23.88 2.94 16.32
N VAL A 172 -22.62 3.20 16.70
CA VAL A 172 -22.29 3.98 17.89
C VAL A 172 -21.86 5.43 17.55
N ASP A 173 -21.75 5.78 16.26
CA ASP A 173 -21.43 7.13 15.78
C ASP A 173 -20.20 7.77 16.48
N TRP A 174 -19.22 6.93 16.83
CA TRP A 174 -17.91 7.31 17.39
C TRP A 174 -16.86 7.45 16.27
#